data_AF-A0A1G2HHC6-F1
#
_entry.id   AF-A0A1G2HHC6-F1
#
_cell.length_a   1.000
_cell.length_b   1.000
_cell.length_c   1.000
_cell.angle_alpha   90.00
_cell.angle_beta   90.00
_cell.angle_gamma   90.00
#
_symmetry.space_group_name_H-M   'P 1'
#
loop_
_entity.id
_entity.type
_entity.pdbx_description
1 polymer ?
#
loop_
_entity_poly.entity_id
_entity_poly.type
_entity_poly.pdbx_seq_one_letter_code
_entity_poly.pdbx_strand_id
1 'polypeptide(L)'
;MRSVLSSPITIMALLVAITLAGFAVVRQNDLVGDAGDRESLLQAEIQRLEEENERVKRDIASFENTETIEREARERLNLKKEGEKVVVILPSDGKQPKELSDDIILQEYERRNAPAEEKKEPFGILKNLKAWINLFF
;
A
#
# COMPACT_ATOMS: atom_id res chain seq x y z
N MET A 1 11.69 63.77 36.02
CA MET A 1 11.57 62.56 35.16
C MET A 1 11.68 62.81 33.66
N ARG A 2 11.80 64.07 33.14
CA ARG A 2 11.97 64.32 31.69
C ARG A 2 13.43 64.31 31.19
N SER A 3 14.41 64.45 32.08
CA SER A 3 15.84 64.56 31.72
C SER A 3 16.53 63.22 31.44
N VAL A 4 15.93 62.10 31.82
CA VAL A 4 16.50 60.76 31.64
C VAL A 4 16.17 60.19 30.26
N LEU A 5 15.13 60.69 29.59
CA LEU A 5 14.70 60.24 28.27
C LEU A 5 15.40 60.94 27.09
N SER A 6 16.15 62.02 27.33
CA SER A 6 16.86 62.78 26.28
C SER A 6 18.37 62.62 26.32
N SER A 7 18.90 61.73 27.16
CA SER A 7 20.33 61.43 27.17
C SER A 7 20.68 60.50 26.00
N PRO A 8 21.70 60.80 25.18
CA PRO A 8 22.13 59.93 24.09
C PRO A 8 22.40 58.49 24.54
N ILE A 9 22.89 58.32 25.77
CA ILE A 9 23.23 57.02 26.36
C ILE A 9 21.97 56.20 26.68
N THR A 10 20.92 56.84 27.20
CA THR A 10 19.68 56.12 27.53
C THR A 10 18.92 55.74 26.27
N ILE A 11 18.96 56.58 25.23
CA ILE A 11 18.43 56.25 23.90
C ILE A 11 19.19 55.05 23.32
N MET A 12 20.52 55.04 23.40
CA MET A 12 21.31 53.92 22.88
C MET A 12 21.01 52.61 23.63
N ALA A 13 20.92 52.67 24.97
CA ALA A 13 20.59 51.51 25.79
C ALA A 13 19.18 50.98 25.47
N LEU A 14 18.21 51.86 25.23
CA LEU A 14 16.85 51.50 24.87
C LEU A 14 16.78 50.88 23.47
N LEU A 15 17.57 51.38 22.52
CA LEU A 15 17.69 50.81 21.17
C LEU A 15 18.28 49.40 21.21
N VAL A 16 19.35 49.19 22.00
CA VAL A 16 19.94 47.86 22.22
C VAL A 16 18.94 46.92 22.87
N ALA A 17 18.19 47.37 23.89
CA ALA A 17 17.15 46.58 24.53
C ALA A 17 16.04 46.15 23.54
N ILE A 18 15.61 47.05 22.65
CA ILE A 18 14.65 46.73 21.58
C ILE A 18 15.22 45.71 20.60
N THR A 19 16.48 45.85 20.17
CA THR A 19 17.11 44.88 19.25
C THR A 19 17.25 43.49 19.86
N LEU A 20 17.60 43.39 21.14
CA LEU A 20 17.68 42.13 21.87
C LEU A 20 16.30 41.49 22.05
N ALA A 21 15.29 42.29 22.39
CA ALA A 21 13.91 41.82 22.51
C ALA A 21 13.37 41.32 21.15
N GLY A 22 13.65 42.04 20.06
CA GLY A 22 13.28 41.63 18.70
C GLY A 22 13.93 40.29 18.31
N PHE A 23 15.21 40.11 18.64
CA PHE A 23 15.92 38.84 18.37
C PHE A 23 15.36 37.66 19.17
N ALA A 24 14.92 37.89 20.42
CA ALA A 24 14.30 36.85 21.25
C ALA A 24 12.93 36.38 20.71
N VAL A 25 12.13 37.29 20.16
CA VAL A 25 10.81 36.98 19.58
C VAL A 25 10.95 36.16 18.29
N VAL A 26 11.92 36.48 17.43
CA VAL A 26 12.16 35.70 16.20
C VAL A 26 12.51 34.25 16.50
N ARG A 27 13.25 34.00 17.61
CA ARG A 27 13.64 32.64 18.03
C ARG A 27 12.48 31.75 18.50
N GLN A 28 11.31 32.32 18.80
CA GLN A 28 10.15 31.54 19.28
C GLN A 28 9.23 31.04 18.15
N ASN A 29 9.42 31.51 16.91
CA ASN A 29 8.56 31.12 15.79
C ASN A 29 8.91 29.76 15.17
N ASP A 30 10.03 29.13 15.54
CA ASP A 30 10.44 27.85 14.98
C ASP A 30 9.75 26.64 15.65
N LEU A 31 8.91 26.84 16.67
CA LEU A 31 8.27 25.75 17.44
C LEU A 31 6.80 25.46 17.08
N VAL A 32 6.18 26.27 16.22
CA VAL A 32 4.74 26.15 15.89
C VAL A 32 4.49 25.21 14.70
N GLY A 33 5.52 24.83 13.94
CA GLY A 33 5.39 23.88 12.82
C GLY A 33 5.06 22.45 13.26
N ASP A 34 5.75 21.95 14.28
CA ASP A 34 5.68 20.53 14.67
C ASP A 34 4.34 20.07 15.25
N ALA A 35 3.53 21.01 15.79
CA ALA A 35 2.23 20.68 16.37
C ALA A 35 1.15 20.50 15.29
N GLY A 36 1.16 21.35 14.25
CA GLY A 36 0.22 21.25 13.13
C GLY A 36 0.49 20.04 12.22
N ASP A 37 1.75 19.67 12.07
CA ASP A 37 2.14 18.53 11.24
C ASP A 37 1.69 17.20 11.85
N ARG A 38 1.68 17.07 13.18
CA ARG A 38 1.15 15.87 13.84
C ARG A 38 -0.36 15.77 13.72
N GLU A 39 -1.08 16.87 13.93
CA GLU A 39 -2.54 16.90 13.81
C GLU A 39 -2.99 16.54 12.39
N SER A 40 -2.33 17.10 11.37
CA SER A 40 -2.63 16.79 9.97
C SER A 40 -2.31 15.33 9.59
N LEU A 41 -1.19 14.78 10.08
CA LEU A 41 -0.85 13.36 9.87
C LEU A 41 -1.86 12.42 10.53
N LEU A 42 -2.27 12.71 11.77
CA LEU A 42 -3.31 11.90 12.45
C LEU A 42 -4.65 11.99 11.71
N GLN A 43 -5.03 13.18 11.24
CA GLN A 43 -6.29 13.38 10.53
C GLN A 43 -6.29 12.66 9.16
N ALA A 44 -5.16 12.65 8.45
CA ALA A 44 -5.00 11.90 7.23
C ALA A 44 -5.11 10.38 7.47
N GLU A 45 -4.53 9.88 8.56
CA GLU A 45 -4.62 8.45 8.90
C GLU A 45 -6.04 8.05 9.30
N ILE A 46 -6.79 8.91 10.01
CA ILE A 46 -8.20 8.69 10.31
C ILE A 46 -9.03 8.57 9.02
N GLN A 47 -8.87 9.51 8.08
CA GLN A 47 -9.61 9.46 6.80
C GLN A 47 -9.29 8.20 6.02
N ARG A 48 -8.01 7.81 5.96
CA ARG A 48 -7.59 6.57 5.29
C ARG A 48 -8.23 5.33 5.92
N LEU A 49 -8.26 5.25 7.25
CA LEU A 49 -8.86 4.13 7.96
C LEU A 49 -10.39 4.08 7.77
N GLU A 50 -11.06 5.22 7.72
CA GLU A 50 -12.50 5.29 7.41
C GLU A 50 -12.81 4.80 5.99
N GLU A 51 -12.04 5.25 5.00
CA GLU A 51 -12.18 4.80 3.61
C GLU A 51 -11.94 3.28 3.46
N GLU A 52 -10.93 2.76 4.16
CA GLU A 52 -10.63 1.34 4.17
C GLU A 52 -11.74 0.51 4.82
N ASN A 53 -12.30 1.00 5.93
CA ASN A 53 -13.42 0.36 6.61
C ASN A 53 -14.66 0.31 5.69
N GLU A 54 -15.01 1.42 5.04
CA GLU A 54 -16.11 1.46 4.09
C GLU A 54 -15.89 0.58 2.85
N ARG A 55 -14.65 0.47 2.36
CA ARG A 55 -14.30 -0.48 1.30
C ARG A 55 -14.54 -1.93 1.75
N VAL A 56 -14.00 -2.32 2.90
CA VAL A 56 -14.13 -3.68 3.43
C VAL A 56 -15.60 -4.03 3.70
N LYS A 57 -16.41 -3.11 4.24
CA LYS A 57 -17.85 -3.32 4.41
C LYS A 57 -18.56 -3.58 3.08
N ARG A 58 -18.23 -2.83 2.03
CA ARG A 58 -18.81 -3.07 0.68
C ARG A 58 -18.40 -4.43 0.12
N ASP A 59 -17.15 -4.83 0.34
CA ASP A 59 -16.66 -6.13 -0.10
C ASP A 59 -17.42 -7.25 0.63
N ILE A 60 -17.58 -7.15 1.96
CA ILE A 60 -18.38 -8.10 2.74
C ILE A 60 -19.82 -8.14 2.23
N ALA A 61 -20.47 -7.00 2.02
CA ALA A 61 -21.83 -6.94 1.49
C ALA A 61 -21.95 -7.57 0.09
N SER A 62 -20.89 -7.51 -0.72
CA SER A 62 -20.83 -8.16 -2.03
C SER A 62 -20.73 -9.69 -1.93
N PHE A 63 -20.01 -10.20 -0.93
CA PHE A 63 -19.91 -11.64 -0.64
C PHE A 63 -21.14 -12.19 0.07
N GLU A 64 -21.85 -11.39 0.87
CA GLU A 64 -23.11 -11.82 1.52
C GLU A 64 -24.27 -11.95 0.53
N ASN A 65 -24.15 -11.40 -0.67
CA ASN A 65 -25.17 -11.50 -1.70
C ASN A 65 -25.10 -12.87 -2.40
N THR A 66 -25.71 -13.88 -1.76
CA THR A 66 -25.77 -15.30 -2.16
C THR A 66 -26.10 -15.53 -3.63
N GLU A 67 -26.86 -14.63 -4.26
CA GLU A 67 -27.20 -14.68 -5.69
C GLU A 67 -25.97 -14.57 -6.61
N THR A 68 -24.97 -13.78 -6.21
CA THR A 68 -23.71 -13.60 -6.96
C THR A 68 -22.81 -14.83 -6.83
N ILE A 69 -22.73 -15.40 -5.63
CA ILE A 69 -22.02 -16.66 -5.37
C ILE A 69 -22.66 -17.82 -6.14
N GLU A 70 -24.00 -17.91 -6.14
CA GLU A 70 -24.72 -18.95 -6.89
C GLU A 70 -24.51 -18.79 -8.40
N ARG A 71 -24.49 -17.56 -8.91
CA ARG A 71 -24.20 -17.29 -10.34
C ARG A 71 -22.78 -17.69 -10.72
N GLU A 72 -21.79 -17.28 -9.94
CA GLU A 72 -20.38 -17.58 -10.24
C GLU A 72 -20.07 -19.08 -10.07
N ALA A 73 -20.69 -19.75 -9.10
CA ALA A 73 -20.61 -21.20 -8.94
C ALA A 73 -21.26 -21.95 -10.12
N ARG A 74 -22.40 -21.48 -10.64
CA ARG A 74 -23.02 -22.05 -11.86
C ARG A 74 -22.11 -21.93 -13.07
N GLU A 75 -21.51 -20.75 -13.27
CA GLU A 75 -20.62 -20.48 -14.42
C GLU A 75 -19.30 -21.26 -14.33
N ARG A 76 -18.68 -21.35 -13.15
CA ARG A 76 -17.37 -22.00 -12.98
C ARG A 76 -17.44 -23.51 -12.78
N LEU A 77 -18.51 -24.02 -12.14
CA LEU A 77 -18.64 -25.42 -11.77
C LEU A 77 -19.68 -26.17 -12.62
N ASN A 78 -20.27 -25.54 -13.63
CA ASN A 78 -21.36 -26.11 -14.45
C ASN A 78 -22.51 -26.70 -13.59
N LEU A 79 -22.71 -26.15 -12.39
CA LEU A 79 -23.75 -26.57 -11.47
C LEU A 79 -25.11 -26.09 -11.97
N LYS A 80 -26.16 -26.89 -11.77
CA LYS A 80 -27.52 -26.64 -12.28
C LYS A 80 -28.52 -26.60 -11.13
N LYS A 81 -29.64 -25.90 -11.32
CA LYS A 81 -30.77 -25.93 -10.35
C LYS A 81 -31.48 -27.28 -10.39
N GLU A 82 -32.15 -27.64 -9.30
CA GLU A 82 -33.02 -28.82 -9.28
C GLU A 82 -34.10 -28.70 -10.35
N GLY A 83 -34.10 -29.62 -11.32
CA GLY A 83 -35.05 -29.66 -12.45
C GLY A 83 -34.48 -29.38 -13.84
N GLU A 84 -33.21 -29.01 -13.98
CA GLU A 84 -32.62 -28.69 -15.29
C GLU A 84 -32.01 -29.93 -15.99
N LYS A 85 -32.34 -30.14 -17.28
CA LYS A 85 -31.81 -31.24 -18.11
C LYS A 85 -30.56 -30.79 -18.85
N VAL A 86 -29.42 -31.42 -18.55
CA VAL A 86 -28.16 -31.20 -19.26
C VAL A 86 -28.15 -32.10 -20.48
N VAL A 87 -28.03 -31.51 -21.67
CA VAL A 87 -27.83 -32.23 -22.93
C VAL A 87 -26.35 -32.13 -23.28
N VAL A 88 -25.62 -33.22 -23.10
CA VAL A 88 -24.24 -33.34 -23.60
C VAL A 88 -24.33 -33.65 -25.08
N ILE A 89 -24.03 -32.66 -25.93
CA ILE A 89 -23.89 -32.89 -27.37
C ILE A 89 -22.51 -33.49 -27.58
N LEU A 90 -22.44 -34.81 -27.77
CA LEU A 90 -21.22 -35.43 -28.27
C LEU A 90 -21.11 -35.12 -29.77
N PRO A 91 -20.01 -34.50 -30.25
CA PRO A 91 -19.78 -34.38 -31.67
C PRO A 91 -19.59 -35.78 -32.25
N SER A 92 -20.54 -36.19 -33.09
CA SER A 92 -20.48 -37.43 -33.87
C SER A 92 -19.53 -37.25 -35.05
N ASP A 93 -18.25 -37.09 -34.77
CA ASP A 93 -17.20 -37.25 -35.78
C ASP A 93 -16.29 -38.38 -35.31
N GLY A 94 -16.34 -39.50 -36.02
CA GLY A 94 -15.69 -40.77 -35.71
C GLY A 94 -14.16 -40.74 -35.75
N LYS A 95 -13.55 -39.88 -34.94
CA LYS A 95 -12.15 -39.98 -34.55
C LYS A 95 -12.13 -40.56 -33.14
N GLN A 96 -11.76 -41.84 -33.07
CA GLN A 96 -11.55 -42.53 -31.80
C GLN A 96 -10.69 -41.66 -30.87
N PRO A 97 -11.00 -41.61 -29.57
CA PRO A 97 -10.17 -40.91 -28.60
C PRO A 97 -8.74 -41.42 -28.75
N LYS A 98 -7.80 -40.52 -29.04
CA LYS A 98 -6.38 -40.82 -28.86
C LYS A 98 -6.23 -41.05 -27.36
N GLU A 99 -6.25 -42.30 -26.93
CA GLU A 99 -5.93 -42.66 -25.54
C GLU A 99 -4.59 -42.00 -25.23
N LEU A 100 -4.65 -41.06 -24.30
CA LEU A 100 -3.50 -40.35 -23.79
C LEU A 100 -2.70 -41.40 -23.03
N SER A 101 -1.72 -42.01 -23.70
CA SER A 101 -0.90 -43.09 -23.14
C SER A 101 -0.32 -42.64 -21.81
N ASP A 102 -0.37 -43.51 -20.80
CA ASP A 102 0.06 -43.21 -19.42
C ASP A 102 1.47 -42.59 -19.36
N ASP A 103 2.33 -42.94 -20.32
CA ASP A 103 3.66 -42.38 -20.52
C ASP A 103 3.65 -40.84 -20.72
N ILE A 104 2.66 -40.30 -21.44
CA ILE A 104 2.51 -38.87 -21.70
C ILE A 104 1.98 -38.15 -20.45
N ILE A 105 1.10 -38.81 -19.68
CA ILE A 105 0.58 -38.26 -18.42
C ILE A 105 1.68 -38.19 -17.37
N LEU A 106 2.50 -39.24 -17.27
CA LEU A 106 3.66 -39.27 -16.38
C LEU A 106 4.68 -38.21 -16.78
N GLN A 107 4.96 -38.05 -18.08
CA GLN A 107 5.87 -37.02 -18.56
C GLN A 107 5.37 -35.60 -18.24
N GLU A 108 4.08 -35.33 -18.41
CA GLU A 108 3.48 -34.03 -18.07
C GLU A 108 3.40 -33.80 -16.55
N TYR A 109 3.16 -34.85 -15.76
CA TYR A 109 3.21 -34.80 -14.29
C TYR A 109 4.62 -34.50 -13.79
N GLU A 110 5.64 -35.17 -14.32
CA GLU A 110 7.04 -34.88 -13.98
C GLU A 110 7.44 -33.48 -14.40
N ARG A 111 6.97 -33.00 -15.56
CA ARG A 111 7.26 -31.64 -16.02
C ARG A 111 6.63 -30.57 -15.14
N ARG A 112 5.41 -30.80 -14.64
CA ARG A 112 4.71 -29.87 -13.74
C ARG A 112 5.24 -29.90 -12.31
N ASN A 113 5.69 -31.05 -11.85
CA ASN A 113 6.14 -31.26 -10.47
C ASN A 113 7.67 -31.34 -10.34
N ALA A 114 8.41 -31.09 -11.42
CA ALA A 114 9.85 -30.93 -11.36
C ALA A 114 10.16 -29.83 -10.33
N PRO A 115 10.99 -30.12 -9.31
CA PRO A 115 11.34 -29.13 -8.31
C PRO A 115 11.98 -27.95 -9.03
N ALA A 116 11.43 -26.75 -8.80
CA ALA A 116 11.98 -25.54 -9.38
C ALA A 116 13.46 -25.47 -9.00
N GLU A 117 14.34 -25.53 -10.00
CA GLU A 117 15.74 -25.22 -9.79
C GLU A 117 15.78 -23.79 -9.26
N GLU A 118 16.03 -23.67 -7.95
CA GLU A 118 16.23 -22.42 -7.25
C GLU A 118 17.48 -21.78 -7.86
N LYS A 119 17.27 -20.93 -8.88
CA LYS A 119 18.30 -20.06 -9.40
C LYS A 119 18.71 -19.16 -8.24
N LYS A 120 19.82 -19.51 -7.60
CA LYS A 120 20.51 -18.67 -6.62
C LYS A 120 21.09 -17.47 -7.35
N GLU A 121 20.22 -16.52 -7.66
CA GLU A 121 20.61 -15.16 -8.01
C GLU A 121 21.54 -14.67 -6.88
N PRO A 122 22.78 -14.25 -7.17
CA PRO A 122 23.67 -13.75 -6.13
C PRO A 122 22.96 -12.59 -5.43
N PHE A 123 22.67 -12.79 -4.13
CA PHE A 123 21.96 -11.87 -3.26
C PHE A 123 22.20 -10.40 -3.66
N GLY A 124 21.15 -9.71 -4.10
CA GLY A 124 21.17 -8.31 -4.56
C GLY A 124 21.60 -7.27 -3.52
N ILE A 125 22.05 -7.71 -2.34
CA ILE A 125 22.64 -6.91 -1.26
C ILE A 125 23.85 -6.13 -1.79
N LEU A 126 24.63 -6.71 -2.70
CA LEU A 126 25.82 -6.05 -3.26
C LEU A 126 25.49 -4.89 -4.20
N LYS A 127 24.30 -4.90 -4.84
CA LYS A 127 23.92 -3.87 -5.81
C LYS A 127 23.66 -2.52 -5.14
N ASN A 128 23.17 -2.53 -3.90
CA ASN A 128 22.87 -1.34 -3.11
C ASN A 128 23.96 -0.98 -2.09
N LEU A 129 24.97 -1.85 -1.87
CA LEU A 129 26.06 -1.57 -0.94
C LEU A 129 26.88 -0.34 -1.37
N LYS A 130 27.09 -0.17 -2.68
CA LYS A 130 27.79 1.00 -3.24
C LYS A 130 27.03 2.31 -3.00
N ALA A 131 25.69 2.25 -2.97
CA ALA A 131 24.85 3.41 -2.66
C ALA A 131 24.89 3.77 -1.16
N TRP A 132 24.95 2.76 -0.29
CA TRP A 132 25.04 2.94 1.16
C TRP A 132 26.38 3.52 1.62
N ILE A 133 27.50 3.08 1.02
CA ILE A 133 28.84 3.57 1.39
C ILE A 133 28.97 5.06 1.10
N ASN A 134 28.43 5.54 -0.03
CA ASN A 134 28.47 6.96 -0.41
C ASN A 134 27.58 7.87 0.45
N LEU A 135 26.72 7.28 1.30
CA LEU A 135 25.87 8.02 2.24
C LEU A 135 26.51 8.13 3.63
N PHE A 136 27.46 7.24 3.95
CA PHE A 136 28.04 7.10 5.29
C PHE A 136 29.54 7.46 5.37
N PHE A 137 30.25 7.51 4.24
CA PHE A 137 31.64 7.96 4.12
C PHE A 137 31.75 9.03 3.03
#